data_AF-A0AAV0UQN2-F1
#
_entry.id   AF-A0AAV0UQN2-F1
#
_cell.length_a   1.000
_cell.length_b   1.000
_cell.length_c   1.000
_cell.angle_alpha   90.00
_cell.angle_beta   90.00
_cell.angle_gamma   90.00
#
_symmetry.space_group_name_H-M   'P 1'
#
loop_
_entity.id
_entity.type
_entity.pdbx_description
1 polymer ?
#
loop_
_entity_poly.entity_id
_entity_poly.type
_entity_poly.pdbx_seq_one_letter_code
_entity_poly.pdbx_strand_id
1 'polypeptide(L)'
;MALALCTSRVFGCSVSATARTGMKSESIFSIPCRWASKKAGGSTKNGRDSESKRLGVKKFGGQSVVAGNIIIRQRGTKYHIGTGVGIGKDHTIFATRDGFVRFWYNTPKKHQEVSVKSHREVQRAGVKSST
;
A
#
# COMPACT_ATOMS: atom_id res chain seq x y z
N MET A 1 43.50 -55.81 -51.93
CA MET A 1 43.51 -57.28 -51.92
C MET A 1 43.36 -57.76 -50.49
N ALA A 2 42.42 -58.71 -50.27
CA ALA A 2 42.17 -59.55 -49.07
C ALA A 2 42.00 -58.82 -47.71
N LEU A 3 40.83 -58.69 -47.08
CA LEU A 3 39.81 -59.67 -46.62
C LEU A 3 40.34 -60.84 -45.77
N ALA A 4 39.58 -61.10 -44.69
CA ALA A 4 39.44 -62.34 -43.91
C ALA A 4 40.44 -62.61 -42.76
N LEU A 5 40.09 -63.23 -41.63
CA LEU A 5 38.84 -63.72 -41.00
C LEU A 5 39.22 -64.15 -39.56
N CYS A 6 38.26 -64.02 -38.62
CA CYS A 6 37.80 -65.05 -37.65
C CYS A 6 38.86 -66.00 -37.00
N THR A 7 38.92 -66.24 -35.67
CA THR A 7 37.90 -66.94 -34.87
C THR A 7 38.28 -67.04 -33.35
N SER A 8 37.22 -67.06 -32.51
CA SER A 8 36.98 -67.92 -31.31
C SER A 8 37.92 -67.99 -30.09
N ARG A 9 37.32 -67.71 -28.90
CA ARG A 9 37.15 -68.57 -27.69
C ARG A 9 36.51 -67.69 -26.60
N VAL A 10 35.25 -67.84 -26.15
CA VAL A 10 34.51 -68.95 -25.50
C VAL A 10 35.22 -69.52 -24.27
N PHE A 11 34.72 -69.16 -23.08
CA PHE A 11 34.33 -70.02 -21.93
C PHE A 11 33.97 -69.09 -20.75
N GLY A 12 32.69 -68.92 -20.40
CA GLY A 12 31.99 -69.75 -19.39
C GLY A 12 31.97 -69.00 -18.05
N CYS A 13 30.93 -68.23 -17.70
CA CYS A 13 29.66 -68.66 -17.11
C CYS A 13 29.83 -69.50 -15.83
N SER A 14 29.67 -68.86 -14.66
CA SER A 14 29.09 -69.51 -13.48
C SER A 14 27.92 -68.68 -12.98
N VAL A 15 26.75 -69.27 -13.19
CA VAL A 15 25.43 -68.84 -12.78
C VAL A 15 25.30 -69.07 -11.28
N SER A 16 24.87 -68.06 -10.54
CA SER A 16 24.08 -68.25 -9.33
C SER A 16 22.85 -67.39 -9.45
N ALA A 17 21.80 -68.03 -9.96
CA ALA A 17 20.45 -67.50 -9.99
C ALA A 17 19.87 -67.53 -8.58
N THR A 18 19.42 -66.37 -8.10
CA THR A 18 18.30 -66.32 -7.17
C THR A 18 17.24 -65.44 -7.80
N ALA A 19 16.23 -66.12 -8.36
CA ALA A 19 15.05 -65.51 -8.94
C ALA A 19 14.05 -65.09 -7.84
N ARG A 20 13.14 -64.19 -8.24
CA ARG A 20 11.87 -63.77 -7.61
C ARG A 20 12.05 -62.66 -6.56
N THR A 21 11.32 -61.55 -6.57
CA THR A 21 10.09 -61.12 -7.25
C THR A 21 9.92 -59.64 -6.96
N GLY A 22 9.40 -58.84 -7.91
CA GLY A 22 8.74 -57.58 -7.57
C GLY A 22 9.21 -56.36 -8.37
N MET A 23 8.69 -56.20 -9.58
CA MET A 23 8.47 -54.86 -10.11
C MET A 23 7.45 -54.17 -9.21
N LYS A 24 7.79 -53.05 -8.56
CA LYS A 24 6.85 -51.94 -8.32
C LYS A 24 7.58 -50.61 -8.17
N SER A 25 7.07 -49.66 -8.96
CA SER A 25 7.04 -48.22 -8.73
C SER A 25 8.38 -47.50 -8.67
N GLU A 26 8.73 -46.91 -9.82
CA GLU A 26 9.43 -45.65 -9.87
C GLU A 26 8.80 -44.68 -8.87
N SER A 27 9.56 -44.38 -7.80
CA SER A 27 9.26 -43.27 -6.93
C SER A 27 10.25 -42.18 -7.28
N ILE A 28 9.68 -41.11 -7.83
CA ILE A 28 10.27 -39.88 -8.32
C ILE A 28 11.01 -39.21 -7.15
N PHE A 29 12.21 -39.70 -6.83
CA PHE A 29 13.06 -39.10 -5.82
C PHE A 29 14.01 -38.11 -6.48
N SER A 30 13.80 -36.85 -6.09
CA SER A 30 14.67 -35.70 -6.34
C SER A 30 14.53 -35.08 -7.72
N ILE A 31 13.46 -34.33 -7.93
CA ILE A 31 13.57 -33.13 -8.79
C ILE A 31 14.54 -32.20 -8.05
N PRO A 32 15.79 -31.96 -8.50
CA PRO A 32 16.51 -30.82 -7.99
C PRO A 32 15.75 -29.60 -8.53
N CYS A 33 15.01 -28.93 -7.66
CA CYS A 33 14.62 -27.56 -7.94
C CYS A 33 15.92 -26.82 -8.26
N ARG A 34 16.09 -26.35 -9.49
CA ARG A 34 17.21 -25.47 -9.81
C ARG A 34 16.65 -24.06 -9.71
N TRP A 35 16.89 -23.42 -8.57
CA TRP A 35 16.68 -21.99 -8.43
C TRP A 35 17.43 -21.29 -9.59
N ALA A 36 16.73 -20.40 -10.30
CA ALA A 36 17.34 -19.58 -11.32
C ALA A 36 18.48 -18.77 -10.71
N SER A 37 19.73 -19.07 -11.08
CA SER A 37 20.88 -18.25 -10.71
C SER A 37 20.96 -17.04 -11.64
N LYS A 38 20.77 -15.82 -11.11
CA LYS A 38 21.15 -14.61 -11.84
C LYS A 38 22.50 -14.12 -11.30
N LYS A 39 23.52 -14.07 -12.17
CA LYS A 39 24.94 -13.77 -11.83
C LYS A 39 25.24 -12.29 -11.54
N ALA A 40 24.24 -11.42 -11.53
CA ALA A 40 24.42 -10.03 -11.15
C ALA A 40 23.11 -9.48 -10.61
N GLY A 41 23.00 -9.39 -9.28
CA GLY A 41 22.05 -8.50 -8.63
C GLY A 41 22.51 -7.07 -8.84
N GLY A 42 22.19 -6.48 -9.99
CA GLY A 42 22.35 -5.04 -10.15
C GLY A 42 21.54 -4.35 -9.07
N SER A 43 22.15 -3.40 -8.34
CA SER A 43 21.41 -2.52 -7.44
C SER A 43 20.38 -1.77 -8.28
N THR A 44 19.10 -2.10 -8.11
CA THR A 44 18.03 -1.30 -8.68
C THR A 44 18.03 0.02 -7.92
N LYS A 45 18.41 1.10 -8.60
CA LYS A 45 18.36 2.43 -8.00
C LYS A 45 16.90 2.81 -7.79
N ASN A 46 16.41 2.66 -6.56
CA ASN A 46 15.10 3.14 -6.17
C ASN A 46 15.21 4.66 -6.01
N GLY A 47 14.81 5.39 -7.06
CA GLY A 47 14.84 6.86 -7.12
C GLY A 47 13.59 7.43 -7.78
N ARG A 48 12.44 6.80 -7.56
CA ARG A 48 11.15 7.27 -8.08
C ARG A 48 10.38 7.93 -6.95
N ASP A 49 10.54 9.24 -6.85
CA ASP A 49 9.68 10.06 -6.00
C ASP A 49 8.61 10.73 -6.83
N SER A 50 7.52 11.11 -6.16
CA SER A 50 6.40 11.82 -6.78
C SER A 50 6.39 13.26 -6.34
N GLU A 51 6.03 14.15 -7.26
CA GLU A 51 5.91 15.58 -6.97
C GLU A 51 4.91 15.85 -5.84
N SER A 52 5.25 16.83 -4.98
CA SER A 52 4.40 17.23 -3.87
C SER A 52 3.03 17.74 -4.34
N LYS A 53 1.96 17.25 -3.73
CA LYS A 53 0.58 17.58 -4.14
C LYS A 53 -0.01 18.80 -3.42
N ARG A 54 0.83 19.55 -2.67
CA ARG A 54 0.47 20.78 -1.94
C ARG A 54 -0.81 20.67 -1.09
N LEU A 55 -1.00 19.50 -0.48
CA LEU A 55 -2.10 19.19 0.44
C LEU A 55 -1.99 20.01 1.74
N GLY A 56 -3.06 20.03 2.52
CA GLY A 56 -3.11 20.68 3.83
C GLY A 56 -4.18 21.77 3.92
N VAL A 57 -4.12 22.48 5.05
CA VAL A 57 -5.02 23.59 5.38
C VAL A 57 -4.63 24.83 4.58
N LYS A 58 -5.63 25.52 4.04
CA LYS A 58 -5.49 26.78 3.28
C LYS A 58 -6.04 27.98 4.05
N LYS A 59 -7.05 27.78 4.89
CA LYS A 59 -7.63 28.80 5.77
C LYS A 59 -7.61 28.32 7.21
N PHE A 60 -7.00 29.10 8.09
CA PHE A 60 -6.89 28.80 9.51
C PHE A 60 -8.11 29.28 10.30
N GLY A 61 -8.21 28.89 11.57
CA GLY A 61 -9.28 29.32 12.46
C GLY A 61 -9.33 30.85 12.61
N GLY A 62 -10.53 31.42 12.59
CA GLY A 62 -10.76 32.86 12.73
C GLY A 62 -10.50 33.69 11.46
N GLN A 63 -10.10 33.09 10.35
CA GLN A 63 -9.97 33.77 9.06
C GLN A 63 -11.32 33.93 8.37
N SER A 64 -11.52 35.04 7.67
CA SER A 64 -12.70 35.25 6.83
C SER A 64 -12.62 34.42 5.56
N VAL A 65 -13.75 33.87 5.16
CA VAL A 65 -13.95 33.08 3.94
C VAL A 65 -15.20 33.57 3.22
N VAL A 66 -15.12 33.53 1.89
CA VAL A 66 -16.25 33.72 0.99
C VAL A 66 -16.73 32.34 0.53
N ALA A 67 -17.98 32.22 0.14
CA ALA A 67 -18.53 31.01 -0.49
C ALA A 67 -17.66 30.58 -1.68
N GLY A 68 -17.40 29.28 -1.80
CA GLY A 68 -16.51 28.68 -2.80
C GLY A 68 -15.04 28.59 -2.38
N ASN A 69 -14.60 29.29 -1.32
CA ASN A 69 -13.22 29.22 -0.88
C ASN A 69 -12.85 27.83 -0.36
N ILE A 70 -11.67 27.35 -0.75
CA ILE A 70 -11.11 26.08 -0.25
C ILE A 70 -10.52 26.29 1.13
N ILE A 71 -10.96 25.48 2.11
CA ILE A 71 -10.45 25.50 3.47
C ILE A 71 -9.33 24.46 3.63
N ILE A 72 -9.53 23.23 3.14
CA ILE A 72 -8.56 22.13 3.30
C ILE A 72 -8.54 21.25 2.05
N ARG A 73 -7.34 20.92 1.57
CA ARG A 73 -7.11 19.84 0.59
C ARG A 73 -6.51 18.64 1.30
N GLN A 74 -7.20 17.52 1.33
CA GLN A 74 -6.79 16.34 2.10
C GLN A 74 -6.84 15.06 1.26
N ARG A 75 -6.29 13.98 1.82
CA ARG A 75 -6.50 12.61 1.35
C ARG A 75 -7.25 11.87 2.43
N GLY A 76 -8.36 11.24 2.05
CA GLY A 76 -9.37 10.79 3.00
C GLY A 76 -9.97 11.95 3.80
N THR A 77 -10.72 11.63 4.85
CA THR A 77 -11.38 12.61 5.73
C THR A 77 -10.66 12.65 7.08
N LYS A 78 -9.59 13.45 7.17
CA LYS A 78 -8.98 13.79 8.48
C LYS A 78 -9.84 14.79 9.23
N TYR A 79 -10.38 15.75 8.48
CA TYR A 79 -11.35 16.71 8.92
C TYR A 79 -12.72 16.36 8.36
N HIS A 80 -13.73 16.46 9.20
CA HIS A 80 -15.13 16.26 8.85
C HIS A 80 -15.85 17.59 8.67
N ILE A 81 -16.94 17.52 7.93
CA ILE A 81 -17.75 18.65 7.53
C ILE A 81 -18.65 19.02 8.71
N GLY A 82 -18.68 20.31 9.04
CA GLY A 82 -19.65 20.89 9.94
C GLY A 82 -20.58 21.88 9.22
N THR A 83 -21.19 22.78 9.97
CA THR A 83 -22.14 23.76 9.41
C THR A 83 -21.46 24.73 8.45
N GLY A 84 -22.12 25.03 7.32
CA GLY A 84 -21.68 26.06 6.36
C GLY A 84 -20.53 25.63 5.44
N VAL A 85 -20.26 24.34 5.36
CA VAL A 85 -19.13 23.75 4.64
C VAL A 85 -19.63 22.58 3.79
N GLY A 86 -19.02 22.38 2.62
CA GLY A 86 -19.26 21.25 1.72
C GLY A 86 -18.01 20.41 1.49
N ILE A 87 -18.21 19.22 0.91
CA ILE A 87 -17.13 18.30 0.52
C ILE A 87 -17.15 18.02 -0.98
N GLY A 88 -15.97 18.06 -1.60
CA GLY A 88 -15.77 17.67 -2.99
C GLY A 88 -15.46 16.18 -3.16
N LYS A 89 -15.38 15.73 -4.41
CA LYS A 89 -15.05 14.33 -4.76
C LYS A 89 -13.71 13.86 -4.19
N ASP A 90 -12.71 14.75 -4.11
CA ASP A 90 -11.38 14.45 -3.56
C ASP A 90 -11.29 14.71 -2.05
N HIS A 91 -12.43 14.77 -1.35
CA HIS A 91 -12.54 15.13 0.07
C HIS A 91 -12.03 16.54 0.42
N THR A 92 -11.88 17.40 -0.59
CA THR A 92 -11.60 18.83 -0.39
C THR A 92 -12.77 19.48 0.33
N ILE A 93 -12.45 20.26 1.35
CA ILE A 93 -13.42 20.98 2.16
C ILE A 93 -13.49 22.43 1.66
N PHE A 94 -14.68 22.90 1.31
CA PHE A 94 -14.92 24.26 0.81
C PHE A 94 -16.05 24.95 1.58
N ALA A 95 -16.02 26.28 1.63
CA ALA A 95 -17.04 27.09 2.28
C ALA A 95 -18.28 27.21 1.39
N THR A 96 -19.48 26.98 1.92
CA THR A 96 -20.73 27.17 1.19
C THR A 96 -21.32 28.56 1.43
N ARG A 97 -20.92 29.21 2.53
CA ARG A 97 -21.39 30.54 2.93
C ARG A 97 -20.22 31.39 3.41
N ASP A 98 -20.41 32.69 3.40
CA ASP A 98 -19.45 33.65 3.91
C ASP A 98 -19.41 33.62 5.44
N GLY A 99 -18.24 33.86 6.02
CA GLY A 99 -18.07 33.91 7.47
C GLY A 99 -16.64 33.64 7.91
N PHE A 100 -16.50 33.05 9.10
CA PHE A 100 -15.23 32.75 9.74
C PHE A 100 -15.08 31.25 10.00
N VAL A 101 -13.90 30.72 9.70
CA VAL A 101 -13.60 29.29 9.88
C VAL A 101 -13.41 28.97 11.36
N ARG A 102 -14.04 27.91 11.85
CA ARG A 102 -13.90 27.38 13.20
C ARG A 102 -13.63 25.88 13.15
N PHE A 103 -12.51 25.50 13.75
CA PHE A 103 -12.11 24.11 13.97
C PHE A 103 -12.53 23.72 15.38
N TRP A 104 -13.13 22.54 15.53
CA TRP A 104 -13.45 22.00 16.85
C TRP A 104 -13.29 20.47 16.85
N TYR A 105 -12.95 19.92 18.01
CA TYR A 105 -12.85 18.47 18.18
C TYR A 105 -14.17 17.92 18.69
N ASN A 106 -14.75 17.00 17.93
CA ASN A 106 -15.99 16.33 18.28
C ASN A 106 -15.68 15.13 19.19
N THR A 107 -15.81 15.31 20.50
CA THR A 107 -15.53 14.28 21.51
C THR A 107 -16.30 12.98 21.28
N PRO A 108 -17.63 12.97 21.07
CA PRO A 108 -18.36 11.71 20.90
C PRO A 108 -17.98 10.96 19.62
N LYS A 109 -17.71 11.67 18.52
CA LYS A 109 -17.32 11.06 17.24
C LYS A 109 -15.79 10.87 17.08
N LYS A 110 -15.00 11.35 18.05
CA LYS A 110 -13.53 11.32 18.08
C LYS A 110 -12.85 11.81 16.81
N HIS A 111 -13.39 12.87 16.21
CA HIS A 111 -12.82 13.46 14.99
C HIS A 111 -12.81 14.98 15.01
N GLN A 112 -11.98 15.60 14.17
CA GLN A 112 -11.96 17.05 14.01
C GLN A 112 -13.00 17.48 12.98
N GLU A 113 -13.77 18.51 13.32
CA GLU A 113 -14.83 19.05 12.47
C GLU A 113 -14.55 20.52 12.13
N VAL A 114 -14.92 20.89 10.90
CA VAL A 114 -14.67 22.22 10.32
C VAL A 114 -16.00 22.86 10.00
N SER A 115 -16.24 24.03 10.57
CA SER A 115 -17.47 24.81 10.35
C SER A 115 -17.16 26.25 9.98
N VAL A 116 -18.08 26.89 9.27
CA VAL A 116 -18.06 28.34 9.01
C VAL A 116 -19.19 28.98 9.80
N LYS A 117 -18.85 29.97 10.63
CA LYS A 117 -19.79 30.75 11.45
C LYS A 117 -19.89 32.17 10.90
N SER A 118 -21.05 32.80 11.02
CA SER A 118 -21.28 34.17 10.50
C SER A 118 -20.41 35.22 11.20
N HIS A 119 -20.28 35.12 12.52
CA HIS A 119 -19.45 36.03 13.32
C HIS A 119 -18.08 35.44 13.65
N ARG A 120 -17.07 36.31 13.80
CA ARG A 120 -15.77 35.94 14.35
C ARG A 120 -15.94 35.76 15.86
N GLU A 121 -15.86 34.52 16.35
CA GLU A 121 -15.75 34.27 17.78
C GLU A 121 -14.37 34.76 18.26
N VAL A 122 -14.33 35.92 18.92
CA VAL A 122 -13.18 36.29 19.74
C VAL A 122 -13.27 35.41 20.98
N GLN A 123 -12.24 34.60 21.23
CA GLN A 123 -12.11 33.88 22.50
C GLN A 123 -12.03 34.93 23.60
N ARG A 124 -13.18 35.32 24.17
CA ARG A 124 -13.21 36.12 25.39
C ARG A 124 -12.44 35.29 26.41
N ALA A 125 -11.29 35.80 26.84
CA ALA A 125 -10.59 35.25 28.00
C ALA A 125 -11.64 35.06 29.09
N GLY A 126 -11.82 33.82 29.56
CA GLY A 126 -13.04 33.39 30.21
C GLY A 126 -13.47 34.32 31.34
N VAL A 127 -14.59 35.02 31.15
CA VAL A 127 -15.41 35.47 32.27
C VAL A 127 -16.04 34.19 32.80
N LYS A 128 -15.37 33.56 33.78
CA LYS A 128 -16.03 32.57 34.63
C LYS A 128 -17.09 33.35 35.40
N SER A 129 -18.35 33.22 35.01
CA SER A 129 -19.46 33.73 35.80
C SER A 129 -19.47 32.97 37.12
N SER A 130 -18.81 33.53 38.13
CA SER A 130 -18.93 33.13 39.52
C SER A 130 -20.33 33.49 39.99
N THR A 131 -21.16 32.49 40.19
CA THR A 131 -22.33 32.55 41.06
C THR A 131 -22.25 31.33 41.96
#